data_AF-A0A5J9VB01-F1
#
_entry.id   AF-A0A5J9VB01-F1
#
_cell.length_a   1.000
_cell.length_b   1.000
_cell.length_c   1.000
_cell.angle_alpha   90.00
_cell.angle_beta   90.00
_cell.angle_gamma   90.00
#
_symmetry.space_group_name_H-M   'P 1'
#
loop_
_entity.id
_entity.type
_entity.pdbx_description
1 polymer ?
#
loop_
_entity_poly.entity_id
_entity_poly.type
_entity_poly.pdbx_seq_one_letter_code
_entity_poly.pdbx_strand_id
1 'polypeptide(L)'
;MDEKIIIDVPAPLLVTSSMDDKKKMKKKAWFKWAPFQLLSVEEVFKWAPFQLPVNSFKKNKPRMPLLSVQEVLGWALLAAGCVAATVVITAAVVSVVEFANLPIPCSESPSWWMVQCPTLTPAQDVEVESFGEGYLWFTLPQAAAAAVGLLLPRRLAKIRWYLAFFAIVSAAAAHYMQCRTVLVFIAANPEDIFFRILGGGGAVFFVAGDLISILSLLIGGTE
;
A
#
# COMPACT_ATOMS: atom_id res chain seq x y z
N MET A 1 32.36 78.26 -35.56
CA MET A 1 33.27 77.55 -34.63
C MET A 1 32.37 77.02 -33.54
N ASP A 2 31.85 75.81 -33.74
CA ASP A 2 30.86 75.21 -32.84
C ASP A 2 31.58 74.23 -31.93
N GLU A 3 31.79 74.64 -30.68
CA GLU A 3 32.38 73.80 -29.63
C GLU A 3 31.34 72.77 -29.16
N LYS A 4 31.63 71.51 -29.45
CA LYS A 4 30.83 70.34 -29.12
C LYS A 4 31.21 69.89 -27.70
N ILE A 5 30.36 70.16 -26.72
CA ILE A 5 30.53 69.66 -25.34
C ILE A 5 30.17 68.18 -25.33
N ILE A 6 31.17 67.32 -25.17
CA ILE A 6 31.03 65.87 -24.98
C ILE A 6 30.90 65.62 -23.47
N ILE A 7 29.72 65.20 -23.03
CA ILE A 7 29.49 64.74 -21.66
C ILE A 7 29.85 63.24 -21.61
N ASP A 8 30.95 62.93 -20.95
CA ASP A 8 31.43 61.57 -20.75
C ASP A 8 30.66 60.93 -19.58
N VAL A 9 29.71 60.04 -19.90
CA VAL A 9 28.93 59.30 -18.90
C VAL A 9 29.62 57.96 -18.65
N PRO A 10 30.14 57.68 -17.45
CA PRO A 10 30.78 56.40 -17.18
C PRO A 10 29.74 55.27 -17.17
N ALA A 11 30.07 54.19 -17.88
CA ALA A 11 29.24 52.99 -17.97
C ALA A 11 28.98 52.38 -16.57
N PRO A 12 27.76 51.87 -16.30
CA PRO A 12 27.46 51.21 -15.05
C PRO A 12 28.23 49.88 -14.96
N LEU A 13 28.92 49.69 -13.85
CA LEU A 13 29.64 48.46 -13.49
C LEU A 13 28.68 47.26 -13.49
N LEU A 14 29.05 46.24 -14.27
CA LEU A 14 28.32 45.00 -14.44
C LEU A 14 28.54 44.12 -13.20
N VAL A 15 27.65 44.25 -12.20
CA VAL A 15 27.63 43.37 -11.03
C VAL A 15 27.06 42.02 -11.45
N THR A 16 27.94 41.04 -11.66
CA THR A 16 27.54 39.64 -11.80
C THR A 16 27.16 39.09 -10.43
N SER A 17 25.87 39.13 -10.12
CA SER A 17 25.30 38.43 -8.98
C SER A 17 25.37 36.91 -9.23
N SER A 18 26.43 36.27 -8.73
CA SER A 18 26.54 34.81 -8.63
C SER A 18 25.36 34.25 -7.80
N MET A 19 24.36 33.71 -8.49
CA MET A 19 23.18 33.05 -7.89
C MET A 19 23.43 31.58 -7.51
N ASP A 20 24.66 31.07 -7.67
CA ASP A 20 24.95 29.64 -7.45
C ASP A 20 25.33 29.28 -6.01
N ASP A 21 25.82 30.23 -5.20
CA ASP A 21 26.24 29.91 -3.83
C ASP A 21 25.10 29.85 -2.81
N LYS A 22 23.99 30.59 -3.03
CA LYS A 22 22.85 30.57 -2.10
C LYS A 22 22.05 29.27 -2.14
N LYS A 23 22.08 28.52 -3.26
CA LYS A 23 21.35 27.24 -3.38
C LYS A 23 22.05 26.09 -2.66
N LYS A 24 23.39 26.10 -2.57
CA LYS A 24 24.17 25.07 -1.86
C LYS A 24 24.08 25.20 -0.34
N MET A 25 23.99 26.41 0.22
CA MET A 25 23.83 26.59 1.66
C MET A 25 22.43 26.20 2.18
N LYS A 26 21.35 26.49 1.44
CA LYS A 26 19.99 26.11 1.87
C LYS A 26 19.75 24.59 1.93
N LYS A 27 20.35 23.81 1.01
CA LYS A 27 20.24 22.34 1.02
C LYS A 27 20.95 21.68 2.21
N LYS A 28 22.07 22.24 2.69
CA LYS A 28 22.78 21.71 3.86
C LYS A 28 22.09 22.04 5.19
N ALA A 29 21.39 23.18 5.27
CA ALA A 29 20.68 23.57 6.48
C ALA A 29 19.37 22.79 6.71
N TRP A 30 18.65 22.43 5.62
CA TRP A 30 17.40 21.67 5.71
C TRP A 30 17.58 20.22 6.18
N PHE A 31 18.76 19.63 5.94
CA PHE A 31 19.07 18.27 6.37
C PHE A 31 19.38 18.13 7.87
N LYS A 32 19.46 19.25 8.60
CA LYS A 32 19.94 19.24 10.00
C LYS A 32 18.82 19.27 11.06
N TRP A 33 17.55 19.31 10.67
CA TRP A 33 16.42 19.54 11.59
C TRP A 33 15.21 18.60 11.43
N ALA A 34 15.40 17.39 10.87
CA ALA A 34 14.38 16.35 10.96
C ALA A 34 14.73 15.38 12.11
N PRO A 35 13.95 15.32 13.22
CA PRO A 35 14.16 14.37 14.30
C PRO A 35 13.47 13.05 13.94
N PHE A 36 13.89 12.43 12.85
CA PHE A 36 13.55 11.03 12.56
C PHE A 36 14.80 10.41 11.94
N GLN A 37 15.77 10.09 12.79
CA GLN A 37 16.76 9.09 12.41
C GLN A 37 16.00 7.77 12.29
N LEU A 38 15.71 7.38 11.05
CA LEU A 38 15.43 5.99 10.72
C LEU A 38 16.59 5.18 11.30
N LEU A 39 16.35 4.55 12.45
CA LEU A 39 17.23 3.55 13.03
C LEU A 39 17.59 2.59 11.90
N SER A 40 18.88 2.52 11.57
CA SER A 40 19.36 1.53 10.62
C SER A 40 18.84 0.17 11.09
N VAL A 41 18.39 -0.64 10.14
CA VAL A 41 17.88 -1.99 10.42
C VAL A 41 18.90 -2.77 11.27
N GLU A 42 20.21 -2.54 11.12
CA GLU A 42 21.24 -3.14 11.98
C GLU A 42 21.14 -2.75 13.46
N GLU A 43 20.66 -1.56 13.82
CA GLU A 43 20.51 -1.15 15.22
C GLU A 43 19.33 -1.84 15.90
N VAL A 44 18.24 -2.08 15.17
CA VAL A 44 17.07 -2.81 15.70
C VAL A 44 17.42 -4.28 15.96
N PHE A 45 18.28 -4.88 15.13
CA PHE A 45 18.74 -6.27 15.33
C PHE A 45 19.67 -6.46 16.53
N LYS A 46 20.29 -5.40 17.08
CA LYS A 46 21.13 -5.51 18.29
C LYS A 46 20.34 -5.80 19.58
N TRP A 47 19.05 -5.47 19.61
CA TRP A 47 18.19 -5.62 20.79
C TRP A 47 17.50 -6.99 20.87
N ALA A 48 17.70 -7.86 19.88
CA ALA A 48 17.14 -9.20 19.87
C ALA A 48 18.03 -10.19 20.66
N PRO A 49 17.48 -10.97 21.61
CA PRO A 49 18.26 -11.87 22.48
C PRO A 49 18.79 -13.14 21.79
N PHE A 50 18.64 -13.28 20.48
CA PHE A 50 19.11 -14.43 19.70
C PHE A 50 20.29 -14.02 18.81
N GLN A 51 21.51 -14.13 19.34
CA GLN A 51 22.71 -14.12 18.50
C GLN A 51 22.83 -15.47 17.80
N LEU A 52 22.18 -15.61 16.64
CA LEU A 52 22.46 -16.71 15.74
C LEU A 52 23.91 -16.60 15.25
N PRO A 53 24.70 -17.70 15.23
CA PRO A 53 26.04 -17.69 14.67
C PRO A 53 25.94 -17.34 13.19
N VAL A 54 26.35 -16.12 12.85
CA VAL A 54 26.42 -15.64 11.46
C VAL A 54 27.65 -16.29 10.82
N ASN A 55 27.52 -17.57 10.47
CA ASN A 55 28.38 -18.16 9.45
C ASN A 55 28.29 -17.25 8.23
N SER A 56 29.44 -16.89 7.66
CA SER A 56 29.56 -15.98 6.53
C SER A 56 28.76 -16.50 5.33
N PHE A 57 27.47 -16.18 5.28
CA PHE A 57 26.63 -16.38 4.13
C PHE A 57 27.27 -15.57 3.02
N LYS A 58 27.80 -16.28 2.03
CA LYS A 58 28.18 -15.72 0.74
C LYS A 58 26.99 -14.86 0.29
N LYS A 59 27.13 -13.53 0.38
CA LYS A 59 26.08 -12.54 0.11
C LYS A 59 25.74 -12.56 -1.39
N ASN A 60 25.06 -13.61 -1.83
CA ASN A 60 24.19 -13.49 -2.98
C ASN A 60 23.08 -12.56 -2.51
N LYS A 61 23.20 -11.24 -2.77
CA LYS A 61 22.12 -10.30 -2.50
C LYS A 61 20.87 -10.90 -3.15
N PRO A 62 19.85 -11.32 -2.37
CA PRO A 62 18.60 -11.72 -2.99
C PRO A 62 18.13 -10.50 -3.78
N ARG A 63 18.17 -10.61 -5.11
CA ARG A 63 17.49 -9.65 -5.98
C ARG A 63 16.02 -9.93 -5.76
N MET A 64 15.42 -9.26 -4.78
CA MET A 64 13.98 -9.25 -4.68
C MET A 64 13.42 -8.76 -6.02
N PRO A 65 12.33 -9.34 -6.52
CA PRO A 65 11.65 -8.82 -7.70
C PRO A 65 11.22 -7.39 -7.38
N LEU A 66 11.94 -6.42 -7.93
CA LEU A 66 11.63 -5.00 -7.81
C LEU A 66 10.50 -4.71 -8.77
N LEU A 67 9.29 -4.54 -8.25
CA LEU A 67 8.14 -4.15 -9.04
C LEU A 67 8.30 -2.70 -9.50
N SER A 68 7.98 -2.47 -10.77
CA SER A 68 7.83 -1.14 -11.34
C SER A 68 6.61 -0.42 -10.75
N VAL A 69 6.58 0.92 -10.87
CA VAL A 69 5.41 1.71 -10.43
C VAL A 69 4.13 1.24 -11.12
N GLN A 70 4.22 0.87 -12.39
CA GLN A 70 3.09 0.35 -13.16
C GLN A 70 2.58 -1.00 -12.61
N GLU A 71 3.48 -1.90 -12.20
CA GLU A 71 3.11 -3.18 -11.60
C GLU A 71 2.49 -3.00 -10.21
N VAL A 72 2.99 -2.07 -9.39
CA VAL A 72 2.41 -1.77 -8.08
C VAL A 72 1.00 -1.20 -8.20
N LEU A 73 0.79 -0.26 -9.13
CA LEU A 73 -0.55 0.26 -9.43
C LEU A 73 -1.47 -0.84 -9.97
N GLY A 74 -0.96 -1.70 -10.85
CA GLY A 74 -1.70 -2.84 -11.39
C GLY A 74 -2.12 -3.82 -10.30
N TRP A 75 -1.22 -4.15 -9.37
CA TRP A 75 -1.50 -4.96 -8.19
C TRP A 75 -2.59 -4.33 -7.32
N ALA A 76 -2.45 -3.05 -6.97
CA ALA A 76 -3.45 -2.35 -6.15
C ALA A 76 -4.82 -2.33 -6.81
N LEU A 77 -4.90 -2.14 -8.14
CA LEU A 77 -6.16 -2.17 -8.87
C LEU A 77 -6.75 -3.59 -8.96
N LEU A 78 -5.90 -4.60 -9.19
CA LEU A 78 -6.31 -6.00 -9.20
C LEU A 78 -6.93 -6.40 -7.86
N ALA A 79 -6.25 -6.08 -6.76
CA ALA A 79 -6.75 -6.35 -5.42
C ALA A 79 -8.11 -5.69 -5.18
N ALA A 80 -8.28 -4.41 -5.51
CA ALA A 80 -9.56 -3.73 -5.42
C ALA A 80 -10.64 -4.36 -6.33
N GLY A 81 -10.26 -4.82 -7.52
CA GLY A 81 -11.14 -5.54 -8.44
C GLY A 81 -11.61 -6.88 -7.87
N CYS A 82 -10.72 -7.63 -7.19
CA CYS A 82 -11.09 -8.84 -6.47
C CYS A 82 -12.12 -8.54 -5.38
N VAL A 83 -11.95 -7.46 -4.60
CA VAL A 83 -12.94 -7.03 -3.60
C VAL A 83 -14.29 -6.77 -4.23
N ALA A 84 -14.32 -5.96 -5.29
CA ALA A 84 -15.56 -5.63 -6.00
C ALA A 84 -16.26 -6.88 -6.54
N ALA A 85 -15.50 -7.82 -7.13
CA ALA A 85 -16.04 -9.09 -7.60
C ALA A 85 -16.63 -9.92 -6.46
N THR A 86 -15.94 -10.04 -5.32
CA THR A 86 -16.45 -10.77 -4.15
C THR A 86 -17.73 -10.14 -3.60
N VAL A 87 -17.81 -8.81 -3.50
CA VAL A 87 -19.01 -8.10 -3.04
C VAL A 87 -20.18 -8.34 -4.01
N VAL A 88 -19.96 -8.23 -5.32
CA VAL A 88 -20.99 -8.47 -6.33
C VAL A 88 -21.49 -9.91 -6.29
N ILE A 89 -20.58 -10.89 -6.21
CA ILE A 89 -20.93 -12.31 -6.12
C ILE A 89 -21.75 -12.57 -4.85
N THR A 90 -21.31 -12.04 -3.71
CA THR A 90 -22.00 -12.22 -2.43
C THR A 90 -23.39 -11.61 -2.46
N ALA A 91 -23.53 -10.37 -2.96
CA ALA A 91 -24.82 -9.72 -3.12
C ALA A 91 -25.74 -10.50 -4.07
N ALA A 92 -25.22 -11.00 -5.20
CA ALA A 92 -26.00 -11.81 -6.14
C ALA A 92 -26.48 -13.11 -5.50
N VAL A 93 -25.63 -13.80 -4.73
CA VAL A 93 -26.02 -15.02 -4.01
C VAL A 93 -27.11 -14.71 -2.98
N VAL A 94 -26.96 -13.65 -2.18
CA VAL A 94 -27.97 -13.23 -1.20
C VAL A 94 -29.30 -12.91 -1.89
N SER A 95 -29.28 -12.14 -2.97
CA SER A 95 -30.49 -11.81 -3.72
C SER A 95 -31.18 -13.04 -4.31
N VAL A 96 -30.42 -14.03 -4.81
CA VAL A 96 -30.99 -15.29 -5.33
C VAL A 96 -31.61 -16.11 -4.20
N VAL A 97 -30.95 -16.21 -3.05
CA VAL A 97 -31.45 -16.93 -1.87
C VAL A 97 -32.74 -16.31 -1.36
N GLU A 98 -32.77 -14.97 -1.21
CA GLU A 98 -33.97 -14.23 -0.81
C GLU A 98 -35.11 -14.41 -1.81
N PHE A 99 -34.84 -14.23 -3.11
CA PHE A 99 -35.85 -14.40 -4.15
C PHE A 99 -36.43 -15.81 -4.20
N ALA A 100 -35.58 -16.83 -4.01
CA ALA A 100 -35.99 -18.22 -4.04
C ALA A 100 -36.66 -18.71 -2.75
N ASN A 101 -36.76 -17.86 -1.71
CA ASN A 101 -37.18 -18.25 -0.35
C ASN A 101 -36.43 -19.50 0.15
N LEU A 102 -35.18 -19.67 -0.31
CA LEU A 102 -34.36 -20.75 0.17
C LEU A 102 -33.98 -20.42 1.61
N PRO A 103 -34.08 -21.36 2.56
CA PRO A 103 -33.45 -21.17 3.84
C PRO A 103 -31.99 -20.81 3.58
N ILE A 104 -31.51 -19.71 4.18
CA ILE A 104 -30.14 -19.22 4.00
C ILE A 104 -29.22 -20.43 4.12
N PRO A 105 -28.28 -20.66 3.19
CA PRO A 105 -27.44 -21.86 3.14
C PRO A 105 -26.42 -21.94 4.29
N CYS A 106 -26.74 -21.36 5.45
CA CYS A 106 -26.21 -21.75 6.74
C CYS A 106 -26.80 -23.12 7.12
N SER A 107 -26.48 -24.15 6.34
CA SER A 107 -26.90 -25.51 6.63
C SER A 107 -25.97 -26.09 7.69
N GLU A 108 -26.54 -26.65 8.76
CA GLU A 108 -25.84 -27.58 9.66
C GLU A 108 -25.32 -28.85 8.92
N SER A 109 -25.65 -29.00 7.63
CA SER A 109 -25.16 -30.13 6.83
C SER A 109 -23.73 -29.87 6.31
N PRO A 110 -22.80 -30.81 6.55
CA PRO A 110 -21.40 -30.69 6.16
C PRO A 110 -21.25 -31.03 4.68
N SER A 111 -21.69 -30.14 3.79
CA SER A 111 -21.26 -30.22 2.39
C SER A 111 -19.95 -29.46 2.22
N TRP A 112 -18.94 -30.15 1.69
CA TRP A 112 -17.55 -29.69 1.57
C TRP A 112 -17.33 -28.38 0.80
N TRP A 113 -18.37 -27.88 0.11
CA TRP A 113 -18.36 -26.64 -0.66
C TRP A 113 -19.15 -25.49 -0.02
N MET A 114 -19.83 -25.73 1.11
CA MET A 114 -20.66 -24.72 1.80
C MET A 114 -19.86 -24.19 2.98
N VAL A 115 -19.65 -22.88 3.01
CA VAL A 115 -19.06 -22.18 4.15
C VAL A 115 -20.00 -22.37 5.33
N GLN A 116 -19.51 -22.96 6.42
CA GLN A 116 -20.29 -23.05 7.64
C GLN A 116 -20.42 -21.65 8.21
N CYS A 117 -21.64 -21.12 8.36
CA CYS A 117 -21.86 -19.84 9.02
C CYS A 117 -21.45 -19.97 10.49
N PRO A 118 -20.35 -19.35 10.94
CA PRO A 118 -19.97 -19.45 12.34
C PRO A 118 -20.97 -18.64 13.17
N THR A 119 -21.36 -19.18 14.32
CA THR A 119 -22.15 -18.43 15.29
C THR A 119 -21.24 -17.42 15.98
N LEU A 120 -21.32 -16.16 15.57
CA LEU A 120 -20.58 -15.07 16.19
C LEU A 120 -21.25 -14.65 17.50
N THR A 121 -20.44 -14.34 18.52
CA THR A 121 -20.93 -13.61 19.70
C THR A 121 -21.31 -12.17 19.31
N PRO A 122 -22.19 -11.48 20.06
CA PRO A 122 -22.53 -10.09 19.75
C PRO A 122 -21.31 -9.15 19.68
N ALA A 123 -20.27 -9.41 20.47
CA ALA A 123 -19.04 -8.62 20.43
C ALA A 123 -18.23 -8.86 19.15
N GLN A 124 -18.16 -10.10 18.69
CA GLN A 124 -17.48 -10.47 17.44
C GLN A 124 -18.22 -9.95 16.21
N ASP A 125 -19.55 -9.95 16.26
CA ASP A 125 -20.40 -9.43 15.18
C ASP A 125 -20.13 -7.94 14.92
N VAL A 126 -20.14 -7.13 15.99
CA VAL A 126 -19.78 -5.70 15.93
C VAL A 126 -18.33 -5.50 15.47
N GLU A 127 -17.40 -6.37 15.89
CA GLU A 127 -16.00 -6.30 15.44
C GLU A 127 -15.88 -6.57 13.93
N VAL A 128 -16.56 -7.60 13.43
CA VAL A 128 -16.60 -7.95 11.99
C VAL A 128 -17.25 -6.86 11.16
N GLU A 129 -18.36 -6.28 11.62
CA GLU A 129 -19.02 -5.17 10.95
C GLU A 129 -18.10 -3.96 10.84
N SER A 130 -17.48 -3.54 11.95
CA SER A 130 -16.57 -2.39 11.97
C SER A 130 -15.36 -2.58 11.05
N PHE A 131 -14.74 -3.76 11.06
CA PHE A 131 -13.63 -4.07 10.16
C PHE A 131 -14.07 -4.22 8.71
N GLY A 132 -15.26 -4.78 8.45
CA GLY A 132 -15.85 -4.88 7.13
C GLY A 132 -16.11 -3.50 6.51
N GLU A 133 -16.68 -2.57 7.27
CA GLU A 133 -16.84 -1.19 6.83
C GLU A 133 -15.49 -0.53 6.55
N GLY A 134 -14.53 -0.66 7.47
CA GLY A 134 -13.18 -0.13 7.31
C GLY A 134 -12.50 -0.66 6.03
N TYR A 135 -12.63 -1.95 5.76
CA TYR A 135 -12.12 -2.59 4.55
C TYR A 135 -12.66 -1.94 3.27
N LEU A 136 -13.97 -1.73 3.20
CA LEU A 136 -14.61 -1.07 2.05
C LEU A 136 -14.16 0.39 1.91
N TRP A 137 -14.08 1.11 3.04
CA TRP A 137 -13.63 2.51 3.07
C TRP A 137 -12.21 2.72 2.56
N PHE A 138 -11.29 1.77 2.81
CA PHE A 138 -9.92 1.83 2.29
C PHE A 138 -9.78 1.30 0.85
N THR A 139 -10.67 0.40 0.42
CA THR A 139 -10.68 -0.12 -0.95
C THR A 139 -11.02 0.96 -1.98
N LEU A 140 -11.89 1.92 -1.64
CA LEU A 140 -12.26 3.04 -2.52
C LEU A 140 -11.06 3.94 -2.91
N PRO A 141 -10.32 4.56 -1.96
CA PRO A 141 -9.16 5.38 -2.27
C PRO A 141 -8.03 4.57 -2.92
N GLN A 142 -7.87 3.29 -2.56
CA GLN A 142 -6.97 2.36 -3.26
C GLN A 142 -7.28 2.27 -4.75
N ALA A 143 -8.53 1.92 -5.09
CA ALA A 143 -8.96 1.76 -6.48
C ALA A 143 -8.83 3.05 -7.27
N ALA A 144 -9.28 4.17 -6.69
CA ALA A 144 -9.23 5.48 -7.32
C ALA A 144 -7.78 5.91 -7.62
N ALA A 145 -6.88 5.80 -6.64
CA ALA A 145 -5.48 6.18 -6.83
C ALA A 145 -4.75 5.26 -7.83
N ALA A 146 -5.03 3.95 -7.78
CA ALA A 146 -4.47 2.99 -8.72
C ALA A 146 -4.91 3.29 -10.15
N ALA A 147 -6.21 3.50 -10.36
CA ALA A 147 -6.77 3.83 -11.66
C ALA A 147 -6.22 5.16 -12.22
N VAL A 148 -6.21 6.23 -11.41
CA VAL A 148 -5.64 7.52 -11.82
C VAL A 148 -4.15 7.38 -12.13
N GLY A 149 -3.38 6.68 -11.30
CA GLY A 149 -1.94 6.48 -11.51
C GLY A 149 -1.61 5.72 -12.79
N LEU A 150 -2.45 4.77 -13.19
CA LEU A 150 -2.31 4.02 -14.45
C LEU A 150 -2.67 4.87 -15.68
N LEU A 151 -3.63 5.79 -15.55
CA LEU A 151 -4.05 6.68 -16.64
C LEU A 151 -3.08 7.84 -16.89
N LEU A 152 -2.25 8.20 -15.90
CA LEU A 152 -1.28 9.28 -16.04
C LEU A 152 -0.11 8.88 -16.96
N PRO A 153 0.37 9.79 -17.83
CA PRO A 153 1.50 9.53 -18.70
C PRO A 153 2.81 9.42 -17.91
N ARG A 154 3.76 8.60 -18.41
CA ARG A 154 5.09 8.37 -17.79
C ARG A 154 5.90 9.63 -17.49
N ARG A 155 5.68 10.71 -18.25
CA ARG A 155 6.31 12.03 -17.98
C ARG A 155 5.96 12.60 -16.60
N LEU A 156 4.87 12.12 -15.98
CA LEU A 156 4.44 12.47 -14.63
C LEU A 156 4.87 11.42 -13.59
N ALA A 157 6.01 10.77 -13.80
CA ALA A 157 6.62 9.74 -12.93
C ALA A 157 6.49 10.02 -11.42
N LYS A 158 6.79 11.24 -10.98
CA LYS A 158 6.69 11.58 -9.55
C LYS A 158 5.26 11.47 -9.01
N ILE A 159 4.27 11.94 -9.78
CA ILE A 159 2.86 11.88 -9.38
C ILE A 159 2.38 10.44 -9.40
N ARG A 160 2.75 9.66 -10.43
CA ARG A 160 2.45 8.22 -10.52
C ARG A 160 3.01 7.47 -9.31
N TRP A 161 4.25 7.75 -8.93
CA TRP A 161 4.86 7.16 -7.74
C TRP A 161 4.09 7.50 -6.45
N TYR A 162 3.69 8.75 -6.24
CA TYR A 162 2.87 9.12 -5.07
C TYR A 162 1.51 8.42 -5.07
N LEU A 163 0.87 8.31 -6.22
CA LEU A 163 -0.39 7.58 -6.36
C LEU A 163 -0.22 6.09 -6.11
N ALA A 164 0.87 5.49 -6.59
CA ALA A 164 1.19 4.09 -6.32
C ALA A 164 1.42 3.84 -4.84
N PHE A 165 2.17 4.73 -4.17
CA PHE A 165 2.39 4.66 -2.74
C PHE A 165 1.08 4.81 -1.95
N PHE A 166 0.26 5.79 -2.29
CA PHE A 166 -1.04 5.98 -1.63
C PHE A 166 -2.00 4.80 -1.88
N ALA A 167 -2.04 4.28 -3.10
CA ALA A 167 -2.85 3.12 -3.46
C ALA A 167 -2.45 1.89 -2.63
N ILE A 168 -1.16 1.60 -2.51
CA ILE A 168 -0.69 0.42 -1.79
C ILE A 168 -0.81 0.55 -0.27
N VAL A 169 -0.65 1.77 0.29
CA VAL A 169 -0.90 2.01 1.71
C VAL A 169 -2.39 1.83 2.03
N SER A 170 -3.27 2.29 1.14
CA SER A 170 -4.71 2.08 1.26
C SER A 170 -5.05 0.59 1.15
N ALA A 171 -4.42 -0.15 0.22
CA ALA A 171 -4.57 -1.60 0.09
C ALA A 171 -4.13 -2.35 1.35
N ALA A 172 -2.96 -2.01 1.90
CA ALA A 172 -2.46 -2.63 3.11
C ALA A 172 -3.38 -2.40 4.31
N ALA A 173 -3.94 -1.19 4.44
CA ALA A 173 -4.94 -0.89 5.47
C ALA A 173 -6.23 -1.71 5.25
N ALA A 174 -6.72 -1.77 4.02
CA ALA A 174 -7.89 -2.57 3.65
C ALA A 174 -7.66 -4.06 3.99
N HIS A 175 -6.59 -4.67 3.49
CA HIS A 175 -6.29 -6.07 3.75
C HIS A 175 -6.00 -6.34 5.22
N TYR A 176 -5.44 -5.40 5.99
CA TYR A 176 -5.35 -5.53 7.44
C TYR A 176 -6.73 -5.65 8.10
N MET A 177 -7.68 -4.78 7.75
CA MET A 177 -9.05 -4.88 8.26
C MET A 177 -9.69 -6.22 7.85
N GLN A 178 -9.50 -6.64 6.60
CA GLN A 178 -9.99 -7.93 6.13
C GLN A 178 -9.37 -9.11 6.88
N CYS A 179 -8.06 -9.07 7.17
CA CYS A 179 -7.37 -10.09 7.95
C CYS A 179 -7.97 -10.20 9.35
N ARG A 180 -8.32 -9.06 9.98
CA ARG A 180 -9.00 -9.05 11.29
C ARG A 180 -10.34 -9.77 11.22
N THR A 181 -11.15 -9.47 10.21
CA THR A 181 -12.42 -10.16 9.96
C THR A 181 -12.22 -11.67 9.77
N VAL A 182 -11.26 -12.08 8.94
CA VAL A 182 -10.94 -13.50 8.71
C VAL A 182 -10.50 -14.19 10.00
N LEU A 183 -9.68 -13.54 10.83
CA LEU A 183 -9.23 -14.10 12.11
C LEU A 183 -10.38 -14.30 13.09
N VAL A 184 -11.34 -13.38 13.16
CA VAL A 184 -12.55 -13.55 14.00
C VAL A 184 -13.34 -14.75 13.54
N PHE A 185 -13.55 -14.91 12.23
CA PHE A 185 -14.25 -16.07 11.67
C PHE A 185 -13.53 -17.40 11.93
N ILE A 186 -12.20 -17.44 11.77
CA ILE A 186 -11.40 -18.64 12.09
C ILE A 186 -11.47 -18.96 13.59
N ALA A 187 -11.49 -17.95 14.46
CA ALA A 187 -11.62 -18.16 15.90
C ALA A 187 -13.02 -18.65 16.29
N ALA A 188 -14.06 -18.19 15.58
CA ALA A 188 -15.43 -18.60 15.82
C ALA A 188 -15.74 -20.02 15.31
N ASN A 189 -15.06 -20.48 14.26
CA ASN A 189 -15.16 -21.85 13.77
C ASN A 189 -13.80 -22.39 13.27
N PRO A 190 -12.94 -22.91 14.15
CA PRO A 190 -11.62 -23.40 13.78
C PRO A 190 -11.63 -24.70 12.95
N GLU A 191 -12.77 -25.41 12.94
CA GLU A 191 -12.97 -26.66 12.21
C GLU A 191 -13.29 -26.43 10.72
N ASP A 192 -13.62 -25.19 10.32
CA ASP A 192 -13.83 -24.84 8.91
C ASP A 192 -12.48 -24.71 8.18
N ILE A 193 -11.94 -25.87 7.77
CA ILE A 193 -10.68 -25.98 7.02
C ILE A 193 -10.78 -25.23 5.69
N PHE A 194 -11.94 -25.27 5.04
CA PHE A 194 -12.14 -24.62 3.73
C PHE A 194 -12.01 -23.10 3.86
N PHE A 195 -12.68 -22.51 4.85
CA PHE A 195 -12.58 -21.08 5.14
C PHE A 195 -11.16 -20.70 5.58
N ARG A 196 -10.48 -21.53 6.38
CA ARG A 196 -9.08 -21.29 6.76
C ARG A 196 -8.14 -21.23 5.56
N ILE A 197 -8.32 -22.14 4.59
CA ILE A 197 -7.50 -22.17 3.37
C ILE A 197 -7.82 -20.98 2.47
N LEU A 198 -9.09 -20.75 2.16
CA LEU A 198 -9.49 -19.69 1.23
C LEU A 198 -9.35 -18.29 1.85
N GLY A 199 -9.96 -18.06 3.01
CA GLY A 199 -9.92 -16.79 3.70
C GLY A 199 -8.53 -16.48 4.25
N GLY A 200 -7.94 -17.43 4.99
CA GLY A 200 -6.61 -17.27 5.58
C GLY A 200 -5.50 -17.23 4.52
N GLY A 201 -5.51 -18.16 3.57
CA GLY A 201 -4.53 -18.19 2.48
C GLY A 201 -4.64 -16.98 1.57
N GLY A 202 -5.87 -16.57 1.21
CA GLY A 202 -6.12 -15.35 0.45
C GLY A 202 -5.61 -14.10 1.16
N ALA A 203 -5.89 -13.97 2.46
CA ALA A 203 -5.39 -12.88 3.29
C ALA A 203 -3.85 -12.78 3.28
N VAL A 204 -3.16 -13.91 3.45
CA VAL A 204 -1.68 -13.97 3.38
C VAL A 204 -1.17 -13.57 2.01
N PHE A 205 -1.81 -14.05 0.93
CA PHE A 205 -1.43 -13.71 -0.44
C PHE A 205 -1.52 -12.20 -0.71
N PHE A 206 -2.64 -11.58 -0.32
CA PHE A 206 -2.83 -10.14 -0.51
C PHE A 206 -1.85 -9.29 0.31
N VAL A 207 -1.68 -9.61 1.59
CA VAL A 207 -0.71 -8.91 2.46
C VAL A 207 0.73 -9.07 1.97
N ALA A 208 1.10 -10.25 1.48
CA ALA A 208 2.42 -10.48 0.92
C ALA A 208 2.65 -9.63 -0.35
N GLY A 209 1.66 -9.55 -1.24
CA GLY A 209 1.74 -8.69 -2.43
C GLY A 209 1.84 -7.21 -2.08
N ASP A 210 1.12 -6.74 -1.06
CA ASP A 210 1.24 -5.38 -0.56
C ASP A 210 2.62 -5.08 -0.01
N LEU A 211 3.17 -5.99 0.80
CA LEU A 211 4.50 -5.85 1.37
C LEU A 211 5.58 -5.79 0.27
N ILE A 212 5.51 -6.68 -0.71
CA ILE A 212 6.44 -6.70 -1.85
C ILE A 212 6.33 -5.39 -2.64
N SER A 213 5.12 -4.89 -2.84
CA SER A 213 4.85 -3.62 -3.54
C SER A 213 5.39 -2.41 -2.79
N ILE A 214 5.18 -2.33 -1.47
CA ILE A 214 5.74 -1.27 -0.61
C ILE A 214 7.26 -1.31 -0.64
N LEU A 215 7.86 -2.49 -0.44
CA LEU A 215 9.31 -2.67 -0.49
C LEU A 215 9.88 -2.25 -1.85
N SER A 216 9.20 -2.60 -2.95
CA SER A 216 9.60 -2.22 -4.30
C SER A 216 9.60 -0.70 -4.49
N LEU A 217 8.57 0.00 -4.02
CA LEU A 217 8.50 1.46 -4.08
C LEU A 217 9.61 2.13 -3.24
N LEU A 218 9.90 1.60 -2.04
CA LEU A 218 10.87 2.18 -1.11
C LEU A 218 12.33 1.99 -1.56
N ILE A 219 12.65 0.88 -2.22
CA ILE A 219 14.00 0.60 -2.75
C ILE A 219 14.28 1.42 -4.03
N GLY A 220 13.26 2.10 -4.57
CA GLY A 220 13.38 2.92 -5.78
C GLY A 220 12.93 2.17 -7.03
N GLY A 221 11.76 1.53 -6.96
CA GLY A 221 11.11 0.88 -8.09
C GLY A 221 11.18 1.75 -9.34
N THR A 222 11.62 1.16 -10.45
CA THR A 222 11.78 1.86 -11.72
C THR A 222 10.40 2.21 -12.30
N GLU A 223 10.29 3.37 -12.93
CA GLU A 223 9.15 3.71 -13.81
C GLU A 223 9.20 2.95 -15.13
#